data_AF-A0A7R9FMU7-F1
#
_entry.id   AF-A0A7R9FMU7-F1
#
_cell.length_a   1.000
_cell.length_b   1.000
_cell.length_c   1.000
_cell.angle_alpha   90.00
_cell.angle_beta   90.00
_cell.angle_gamma   90.00
#
_symmetry.space_group_name_H-M   'P 1'
#
loop_
_entity.id
_entity.type
_entity.pdbx_description
1 polymer ?
#
loop_
_entity_poly.entity_id
_entity_poly.type
_entity_poly.pdbx_seq_one_letter_code
_entity_poly.pdbx_strand_id
1 'polypeptide(L)'
;MNLLTNLCPSPSQPVTNALMDPCYTPSGMATEPLRFPNLVTGFERNPAHAARAALYTRYTPYEWTQSNLSHYNEADTNRNFAERLRGDAVRVMRETDEKTATGQRDSGRRLGERITDTVFWRNEVATELERLIAETNLLQDKRRDLEKAIQDIEGPLHIAQECLYHRENRIGKYILLCIETRKSLRMLEKISDSSLEKN
;
A
#
# COMPACT_ATOMS: atom_id res chain seq x y z
N MET A 1 -17.29 -54.48 -31.36
CA MET A 1 -16.67 -54.90 -32.63
C MET A 1 -15.18 -54.64 -32.50
N ASN A 2 -14.42 -55.68 -32.20
CA ASN A 2 -12.97 -55.64 -32.03
C ASN A 2 -12.31 -55.46 -33.39
N LEU A 3 -11.59 -54.35 -33.59
CA LEU A 3 -10.68 -54.21 -34.73
C LEU A 3 -9.28 -54.62 -34.26
N LEU A 4 -8.96 -55.90 -34.51
CA LEU A 4 -7.62 -56.46 -34.48
C LEU A 4 -6.76 -55.73 -35.52
N THR A 5 -5.89 -54.82 -35.09
CA THR A 5 -4.78 -54.34 -35.93
C THR A 5 -3.76 -55.45 -36.05
N ASN A 6 -3.69 -56.07 -37.23
CA ASN A 6 -2.64 -56.98 -37.63
C ASN A 6 -1.27 -56.29 -37.47
N LEU A 7 -0.49 -56.69 -36.46
CA LEU A 7 0.92 -56.39 -36.39
C LEU A 7 1.62 -57.21 -37.48
N CYS A 8 1.99 -56.55 -38.58
CA CYS A 8 2.90 -57.12 -39.56
C CYS A 8 4.27 -57.28 -38.89
N PRO A 9 4.93 -58.45 -38.93
CA PRO A 9 6.27 -58.59 -38.36
C PRO A 9 7.26 -57.80 -39.22
N SER A 10 8.00 -56.90 -38.59
CA SER A 10 9.14 -56.22 -39.24
C SER A 10 10.13 -57.27 -39.74
N PRO A 11 10.58 -57.22 -41.00
CA PRO A 11 11.63 -58.11 -41.48
C PRO A 11 12.93 -57.76 -40.75
N SER A 12 13.50 -58.73 -40.04
CA SER A 12 14.82 -58.61 -39.41
C SER A 12 15.89 -58.50 -40.49
N GLN A 13 16.25 -57.29 -40.89
CA GLN A 13 17.43 -57.06 -41.70
C GLN A 13 18.61 -56.70 -40.80
N PRO A 14 19.82 -57.24 -41.08
CA PRO A 14 21.01 -56.93 -40.32
C PRO A 14 21.31 -55.42 -40.42
N VAL A 15 21.31 -54.74 -39.27
CA VAL A 15 21.50 -53.29 -39.08
C VAL A 15 22.97 -52.92 -39.26
N THR A 16 23.53 -53.16 -40.44
CA THR A 16 24.91 -52.77 -40.71
C THR A 16 25.08 -51.91 -41.94
N ASN A 17 24.07 -51.76 -42.82
CA ASN A 17 24.20 -50.91 -44.02
C ASN A 17 22.93 -50.20 -44.51
N ALA A 18 21.82 -50.21 -43.76
CA ALA A 18 20.64 -49.43 -44.15
C ALA A 18 20.85 -47.96 -43.76
N LEU A 19 20.93 -47.06 -44.75
CA LEU A 19 20.77 -45.62 -44.54
C LEU A 19 19.34 -45.41 -44.00
N MET A 20 19.19 -45.16 -42.69
CA MET A 20 17.88 -44.80 -42.14
C MET A 20 17.53 -43.41 -42.66
N ASP A 21 16.52 -43.32 -43.51
CA ASP A 21 15.98 -42.05 -43.94
C ASP A 21 15.16 -41.45 -42.77
N PRO A 22 15.49 -40.24 -42.27
CA PRO A 22 14.79 -39.67 -41.13
C PRO A 22 13.35 -39.32 -41.55
N CYS A 23 12.37 -40.02 -41.01
CA CYS A 23 10.95 -39.86 -41.37
C CYS A 23 10.30 -38.55 -40.89
N TYR A 24 11.07 -37.61 -40.33
CA TYR A 24 10.54 -36.30 -39.92
C TYR A 24 11.63 -35.22 -39.86
N THR A 25 12.00 -34.64 -41.00
CA THR A 25 12.82 -33.41 -41.07
C THR A 25 11.93 -32.22 -41.45
N PRO A 26 11.71 -31.26 -40.52
CA PRO A 26 11.01 -30.02 -40.84
C PRO A 26 11.75 -29.23 -41.92
N SER A 27 11.01 -28.66 -42.86
CA SER A 27 11.55 -27.97 -44.04
C SER A 27 12.50 -26.83 -43.64
N GLY A 28 13.75 -26.89 -44.11
CA GLY A 28 14.79 -25.87 -43.86
C GLY A 28 15.93 -26.31 -42.93
N MET A 29 15.82 -27.44 -42.23
CA MET A 29 16.95 -28.06 -41.52
C MET A 29 17.45 -29.28 -42.30
N ALA A 30 18.19 -29.05 -43.39
CA ALA A 30 18.98 -30.09 -44.02
C ALA A 30 20.24 -30.33 -43.17
N THR A 31 20.16 -31.16 -42.15
CA THR A 31 21.37 -31.75 -41.58
C THR A 31 21.86 -32.79 -42.58
N GLU A 32 23.01 -32.54 -43.20
CA GLU A 32 23.75 -33.57 -43.94
C GLU A 32 23.67 -34.90 -43.19
N PRO A 33 23.16 -35.99 -43.81
CA PRO A 33 23.06 -37.27 -43.14
C PRO A 33 24.42 -37.62 -42.54
N LEU A 34 24.48 -37.88 -41.23
CA LEU A 34 25.72 -38.27 -40.57
C LEU A 34 26.23 -39.56 -41.20
N ARG A 35 27.15 -39.43 -42.15
CA ARG A 35 27.80 -40.54 -42.83
C ARG A 35 28.83 -41.12 -41.87
N PHE A 36 28.42 -42.13 -41.11
CA PHE A 36 29.36 -42.91 -40.34
C PHE A 36 30.43 -43.48 -41.27
N PRO A 37 31.73 -43.34 -40.95
CA PRO A 37 32.79 -43.89 -41.76
C PRO A 37 32.54 -45.39 -41.92
N ASN A 38 32.27 -45.86 -43.13
CA ASN A 38 32.18 -47.30 -43.36
C ASN A 38 33.60 -47.87 -43.19
N LEU A 39 33.86 -48.58 -42.09
CA LEU A 39 35.20 -49.12 -41.80
C LEU A 39 35.69 -50.12 -42.85
N VAL A 40 34.82 -50.60 -43.75
CA VAL A 40 35.15 -51.58 -44.78
C VAL A 40 35.25 -50.94 -46.18
N THR A 41 34.47 -49.88 -46.47
CA THR A 41 34.42 -49.28 -47.82
C THR A 41 34.74 -47.78 -47.88
N GLY A 42 34.98 -47.13 -46.75
CA GLY A 42 35.24 -45.68 -46.66
C GLY A 42 36.73 -45.27 -46.63
N PHE A 43 37.66 -46.22 -46.73
CA PHE A 43 39.08 -45.91 -46.80
C PHE A 43 39.55 -45.95 -48.26
N GLU A 44 39.90 -44.80 -48.83
CA GLU A 44 40.89 -44.73 -49.94
C GLU A 44 42.30 -45.17 -49.49
N ARG A 45 42.42 -45.84 -48.33
CA ARG A 45 43.67 -46.39 -47.79
C ARG A 45 43.58 -47.91 -47.74
N ASN A 46 44.68 -48.54 -48.14
CA ASN A 46 44.95 -49.98 -48.16
C ASN A 46 44.10 -50.80 -47.15
N PRO A 47 43.33 -51.82 -47.59
CA PRO A 47 42.51 -52.68 -46.73
C PRO A 47 43.19 -53.20 -45.47
N ALA A 48 44.51 -53.41 -45.51
CA ALA A 48 45.31 -53.82 -44.35
C ALA A 48 45.32 -52.77 -43.21
N HIS A 49 45.19 -51.49 -43.54
CA HIS A 49 45.17 -50.39 -42.59
C HIS A 49 43.83 -50.29 -41.87
N ALA A 50 42.72 -50.50 -42.60
CA ALA A 50 41.38 -50.59 -42.04
C ALA A 50 41.24 -51.82 -41.14
N ALA A 51 41.77 -52.97 -41.56
CA ALA A 51 41.82 -54.18 -40.74
C ALA A 51 42.64 -53.97 -39.46
N ARG A 52 43.81 -53.32 -39.53
CA ARG A 52 44.61 -52.96 -38.34
C ARG A 52 43.86 -52.00 -37.42
N ALA A 53 43.26 -50.94 -37.94
CA ALA A 53 42.46 -50.01 -37.14
C ALA A 53 41.29 -50.72 -36.44
N ALA A 54 40.60 -51.62 -37.16
CA ALA A 54 39.52 -52.44 -36.60
C ALA A 54 39.99 -53.43 -35.53
N LEU A 55 41.27 -53.86 -35.55
CA LEU A 55 41.87 -54.67 -34.49
C LEU A 55 42.18 -53.84 -33.24
N TYR A 56 42.58 -52.57 -33.39
CA TYR A 56 42.79 -51.65 -32.27
C TYR A 56 41.50 -51.12 -31.63
N THR A 57 40.35 -51.23 -32.32
CA THR A 57 39.02 -50.90 -31.78
C THR A 57 38.32 -52.09 -31.12
N ARG A 58 38.98 -53.25 -31.02
CA ARG A 58 38.40 -54.42 -30.35
C ARG A 58 38.67 -54.34 -28.86
N TYR A 59 37.63 -54.00 -28.11
CA TYR A 59 37.61 -54.20 -26.67
C TYR A 59 37.81 -55.68 -26.36
N THR A 60 38.71 -55.96 -25.41
CA THR A 60 38.77 -57.28 -24.81
C THR A 60 37.47 -57.54 -24.03
N PRO A 61 37.04 -58.80 -23.85
CA PRO A 61 35.87 -59.12 -23.02
C PRO A 61 35.97 -58.53 -21.61
N TYR A 62 37.19 -58.42 -21.07
CA TYR A 62 37.47 -57.78 -19.79
C TYR A 62 37.21 -56.27 -19.81
N GLU A 63 37.75 -55.53 -20.78
CA GLU A 63 37.50 -54.07 -20.91
C GLU A 63 36.03 -53.76 -21.16
N TRP A 64 35.34 -54.59 -21.95
CA TRP A 64 33.89 -54.46 -22.16
C TRP A 64 33.12 -54.67 -20.85
N THR A 65 33.47 -55.69 -20.07
CA THR A 65 32.85 -55.95 -18.76
C THR A 65 33.10 -54.80 -17.79
N GLN A 66 34.32 -54.27 -17.75
CA GLN A 66 34.69 -53.16 -16.87
C GLN A 66 33.97 -51.86 -17.25
N SER A 67 33.86 -51.56 -18.55
CA SER A 67 33.13 -50.41 -19.07
C SER A 67 31.64 -50.52 -18.74
N ASN A 68 31.02 -51.69 -18.97
CA ASN A 68 29.63 -51.92 -18.60
C ASN A 68 29.40 -51.74 -17.11
N LEU A 69 30.25 -52.31 -16.26
CA LEU A 69 30.14 -52.14 -14.81
C LEU A 69 30.23 -50.66 -14.40
N SER A 70 31.14 -49.89 -15.01
CA SER A 70 31.25 -48.44 -14.78
C SER A 70 29.96 -47.71 -15.18
N HIS A 71 29.42 -48.02 -16.36
CA HIS A 71 28.17 -47.41 -16.84
C HIS A 71 26.98 -47.77 -15.96
N TYR A 72 26.89 -49.00 -15.45
CA TYR A 72 25.86 -49.39 -14.50
C TYR A 72 25.95 -48.60 -13.20
N ASN A 73 27.16 -48.46 -12.64
CA ASN A 73 27.37 -47.68 -11.42
C ASN A 73 27.01 -46.21 -11.64
N GLU A 74 27.43 -45.61 -12.75
CA GLU A 74 27.08 -44.22 -13.10
C GLU A 74 25.58 -44.03 -13.33
N ALA A 75 24.92 -44.98 -14.00
CA ALA A 75 23.48 -44.93 -14.18
C ALA A 75 22.74 -45.00 -12.83
N ASP A 76 23.19 -45.85 -11.91
CA ASP A 76 22.59 -45.94 -10.58
C ASP A 76 22.84 -44.69 -9.74
N THR A 77 24.04 -44.11 -9.74
CA THR A 77 24.30 -42.84 -9.04
C THR A 77 23.46 -41.70 -9.60
N ASN A 78 23.34 -41.60 -10.92
CA ASN A 78 22.50 -40.60 -11.58
C ASN A 78 21.02 -40.80 -11.26
N ARG A 79 20.54 -42.05 -11.20
CA ARG A 79 19.16 -42.36 -10.78
C ARG A 79 18.90 -41.89 -9.34
N ASN A 80 19.78 -42.24 -8.40
CA ASN A 80 19.68 -41.82 -7.00
C ASN A 80 19.71 -40.29 -6.87
N PHE A 81 20.57 -39.60 -7.60
CA PHE A 81 20.62 -38.13 -7.61
C PHE A 81 19.33 -37.52 -8.15
N ALA A 82 18.81 -38.03 -9.26
CA ALA A 82 17.57 -37.54 -9.86
C ALA A 82 16.35 -37.78 -8.96
N GLU A 83 16.29 -38.91 -8.25
CA GLU A 83 15.24 -39.18 -7.26
C GLU A 83 15.28 -38.18 -6.11
N ARG A 84 16.47 -37.94 -5.54
CA ARG A 84 16.66 -36.94 -4.48
C ARG A 84 16.30 -35.54 -4.95
N LEU A 85 16.75 -35.14 -6.14
CA LEU A 85 16.46 -33.83 -6.72
C LEU A 85 14.95 -33.60 -6.89
N ARG A 86 14.20 -34.61 -7.35
CA ARG A 86 12.74 -34.51 -7.44
C ARG A 86 12.09 -34.35 -6.06
N GLY A 87 12.56 -35.09 -5.07
CA GLY A 87 12.10 -34.95 -3.68
C GLY A 87 12.37 -33.56 -3.12
N ASP A 88 13.56 -33.02 -3.36
CA ASP A 88 13.94 -31.67 -2.95
C ASP A 88 13.12 -30.60 -3.66
N ALA A 89 12.88 -30.74 -4.97
CA ALA A 89 12.05 -29.83 -5.75
C ALA A 89 10.61 -29.76 -5.20
N VAL A 90 9.99 -30.91 -4.93
CA VAL A 90 8.64 -30.97 -4.34
C VAL A 90 8.61 -30.34 -2.95
N ARG A 91 9.65 -30.56 -2.12
CA ARG A 91 9.74 -29.94 -0.80
C ARG A 91 9.81 -28.41 -0.91
N VAL A 92 10.67 -27.88 -1.77
CA VAL A 92 10.85 -26.44 -1.97
C VAL A 92 9.58 -25.79 -2.51
N MET A 93 8.87 -26.45 -3.43
CA MET A 93 7.57 -25.97 -3.91
C MET A 93 6.58 -25.83 -2.75
N ARG A 94 6.42 -26.87 -1.92
CA ARG A 94 5.50 -26.83 -0.78
C ARG A 94 5.87 -25.76 0.24
N GLU A 95 7.14 -25.63 0.57
CA GLU A 95 7.62 -24.60 1.51
C GLU A 95 7.36 -23.19 0.97
N THR A 96 7.55 -22.99 -0.34
CA THR A 96 7.27 -21.72 -1.00
C THR A 96 5.77 -21.42 -0.97
N ASP A 97 4.93 -22.39 -1.33
CA ASP A 97 3.47 -22.25 -1.30
C ASP A 97 2.95 -21.91 0.10
N GLU A 98 3.48 -22.59 1.14
CA GLU A 98 3.12 -22.32 2.53
C GLU A 98 3.53 -20.91 2.97
N LYS A 99 4.76 -20.49 2.64
CA LYS A 99 5.27 -19.15 2.93
C LYS A 99 4.44 -18.08 2.22
N THR A 100 4.14 -18.28 0.94
CA THR A 100 3.31 -17.35 0.17
C THR A 100 1.89 -17.28 0.72
N ALA A 101 1.24 -18.42 0.99
CA ALA A 101 -0.11 -18.44 1.52
C ALA A 101 -0.20 -17.77 2.90
N THR A 102 0.80 -17.97 3.76
CA THR A 102 0.86 -17.34 5.08
C THR A 102 1.12 -15.85 4.97
N GLY A 103 2.05 -15.42 4.10
CA GLY A 103 2.33 -14.01 3.86
C GLY A 103 1.14 -13.25 3.28
N GLN A 104 0.38 -13.87 2.37
CA GLN A 104 -0.85 -13.30 1.82
C GLN A 104 -1.95 -13.18 2.88
N ARG A 105 -2.12 -14.21 3.72
CA ARG A 105 -3.08 -14.17 4.84
C ARG A 105 -2.75 -13.06 5.84
N ASP A 106 -1.48 -12.95 6.25
CA ASP A 106 -1.04 -11.90 7.19
C ASP A 106 -1.20 -10.50 6.57
N SER A 107 -0.77 -10.32 5.32
CA SER A 107 -0.91 -9.05 4.61
C SER A 107 -2.38 -8.65 4.48
N GLY A 108 -3.25 -9.58 4.08
CA GLY A 108 -4.69 -9.36 3.98
C GLY A 108 -5.32 -8.98 5.32
N ARG A 109 -4.93 -9.65 6.41
CA ARG A 109 -5.37 -9.32 7.77
C ARG A 109 -4.96 -7.89 8.16
N ARG A 110 -3.68 -7.54 8.01
CA ARG A 110 -3.15 -6.22 8.38
C ARG A 110 -3.78 -5.10 7.54
N LEU A 111 -4.06 -5.35 6.27
CA LEU A 111 -4.80 -4.41 5.43
C LEU A 111 -6.25 -4.24 5.93
N GLY A 112 -6.93 -5.33 6.29
CA GLY A 112 -8.27 -5.27 6.88
C GLY A 112 -8.34 -4.48 8.19
N GLU A 113 -7.38 -4.69 9.09
CA GLU A 113 -7.23 -3.93 10.33
C GLU A 113 -7.04 -2.42 10.03
N ARG A 114 -6.10 -2.08 9.15
CA ARG A 114 -5.87 -0.67 8.75
C ARG A 114 -7.08 0.00 8.10
N ILE A 115 -7.82 -0.73 7.27
CA ILE A 115 -9.05 -0.22 6.64
C ILE A 115 -10.07 0.09 7.74
N THR A 116 -10.24 -0.83 8.69
CA THR A 116 -11.17 -0.66 9.81
C THR A 116 -10.81 0.58 10.63
N ASP A 117 -9.54 0.73 11.01
CA ASP A 117 -9.06 1.89 11.78
C ASP A 117 -9.26 3.19 11.01
N THR A 118 -8.92 3.21 9.72
CA THR A 118 -9.07 4.41 8.87
C THR A 118 -10.53 4.83 8.75
N VAL A 119 -11.43 3.85 8.57
CA VAL A 119 -12.87 4.09 8.50
C VAL A 119 -13.41 4.61 9.84
N PHE A 120 -12.96 4.02 10.95
CA PHE A 120 -13.31 4.46 12.29
C PHE A 120 -12.93 5.93 12.50
N TRP A 121 -11.66 6.29 12.28
CA TRP A 121 -11.19 7.66 12.48
C TRP A 121 -11.84 8.67 11.54
N ARG A 122 -12.11 8.29 10.29
CA ARG A 122 -12.86 9.12 9.35
C ARG A 122 -14.25 9.44 9.90
N ASN A 123 -14.96 8.43 10.41
CA ASN A 123 -16.31 8.61 10.94
C ASN A 123 -16.30 9.44 12.24
N GLU A 124 -15.30 9.21 13.10
CA GLU A 124 -15.13 9.98 14.34
C GLU A 124 -14.91 11.46 14.05
N VAL A 125 -14.00 11.77 13.12
CA VAL A 125 -13.73 13.16 12.69
C VAL A 125 -14.96 13.80 12.05
N ALA A 126 -15.71 13.07 11.23
CA ALA A 126 -16.94 13.58 10.64
C ALA A 126 -17.99 13.91 11.72
N THR A 127 -18.14 13.04 12.72
CA THR A 127 -19.06 13.25 13.85
C THR A 127 -18.67 14.47 14.68
N GLU A 128 -17.38 14.60 15.02
CA GLU A 128 -16.89 15.78 15.75
C GLU A 128 -17.04 17.07 14.95
N LEU A 129 -16.84 17.02 13.62
CA LEU A 129 -17.07 18.17 12.75
C LEU A 129 -18.54 18.62 12.79
N GLU A 130 -19.49 17.69 12.70
CA GLU A 130 -20.92 18.00 12.81
C GLU A 130 -21.25 18.63 14.17
N ARG A 131 -20.66 18.11 15.26
CA ARG A 131 -20.82 18.65 16.62
C ARG A 131 -20.32 20.09 16.70
N LEU A 132 -19.15 20.38 16.14
CA LEU A 132 -18.55 21.72 16.11
C LEU A 132 -19.36 22.70 15.25
N ILE A 133 -19.91 22.26 14.13
CA ILE A 133 -20.79 23.08 13.29
C ILE A 133 -22.05 23.46 14.07
N ALA A 134 -22.68 22.50 14.76
CA ALA A 134 -23.86 22.75 15.58
C ALA A 134 -23.55 23.74 16.72
N GLU A 135 -22.43 23.55 17.41
CA GLU A 135 -21.97 24.45 18.48
C GLU A 135 -21.68 25.86 17.94
N THR A 136 -21.05 25.97 16.78
CA THR A 136 -20.76 27.26 16.12
C THR A 136 -22.06 28.00 15.81
N ASN A 137 -23.06 27.31 15.25
CA ASN A 137 -24.37 27.92 14.95
C ASN A 137 -25.06 28.42 16.23
N LEU A 138 -25.03 27.63 17.30
CA LEU A 138 -25.58 28.05 18.60
C LEU A 138 -24.87 29.30 19.13
N LEU A 139 -23.53 29.35 19.06
CA LEU A 139 -22.76 30.52 19.49
C LEU A 139 -23.05 31.76 18.63
N GLN A 140 -23.27 31.59 17.33
CA GLN A 140 -23.67 32.69 16.45
C GLN A 140 -25.04 33.25 16.82
N ASP A 141 -26.01 32.40 17.14
CA ASP A 141 -27.32 32.83 17.62
C ASP A 141 -27.20 33.57 18.96
N LYS A 142 -26.39 33.06 19.90
CA LYS A 142 -26.14 33.75 21.18
C LYS A 142 -25.44 35.09 21.02
N ARG A 143 -24.51 35.21 20.07
CA ARG A 143 -23.90 36.49 19.75
C ARG A 143 -24.96 37.49 19.27
N ARG A 144 -25.84 37.08 18.35
CA ARG A 144 -26.93 37.93 17.85
C ARG A 144 -27.89 38.35 18.97
N ASP A 145 -28.25 37.43 19.87
CA ASP A 145 -29.11 37.73 21.02
C ASP A 145 -28.47 38.77 21.95
N LEU A 146 -27.16 38.68 22.19
CA LEU A 146 -26.41 39.64 23.00
C LEU A 146 -26.29 41.01 22.32
N GLU A 147 -25.97 41.03 21.02
CA GLU A 147 -25.93 42.27 20.23
C GLU A 147 -27.27 43.01 20.29
N LYS A 148 -28.38 42.26 20.18
CA LYS A 148 -29.72 42.81 20.34
C LYS A 148 -29.98 43.31 21.77
N ALA A 149 -29.62 42.54 22.79
CA ALA A 149 -29.81 42.95 24.18
C ALA A 149 -29.05 44.25 24.51
N ILE A 150 -27.85 44.44 23.94
CA ILE A 150 -27.09 45.68 24.05
C ILE A 150 -27.89 46.83 23.43
N GLN A 151 -28.36 46.66 22.20
CA GLN A 151 -29.16 47.68 21.50
C GLN A 151 -30.46 48.02 22.25
N ASP A 152 -31.13 47.02 22.84
CA ASP A 152 -32.36 47.20 23.62
C ASP A 152 -32.11 47.99 24.93
N ILE A 153 -30.91 47.92 25.53
CA ILE A 153 -30.55 48.61 26.78
C ILE A 153 -30.07 50.05 26.53
N GLU A 154 -29.53 50.36 25.35
CA GLU A 154 -29.00 51.70 25.02
C GLU A 154 -30.05 52.82 25.19
N GLY A 155 -31.29 52.61 24.73
CA GLY A 155 -32.37 53.59 24.85
C GLY A 155 -32.75 53.92 26.30
N PRO A 156 -33.11 52.91 27.13
CA PRO A 156 -33.37 53.11 28.56
C PRO A 156 -32.20 53.74 29.32
N LEU A 157 -30.96 53.37 28.97
CA LEU A 157 -29.77 53.97 29.56
C LEU A 157 -29.67 55.46 29.24
N HIS A 158 -29.89 55.85 27.98
CA HIS A 158 -29.89 57.26 27.57
C HIS A 158 -30.93 58.08 28.33
N ILE A 159 -32.16 57.58 28.45
CA ILE A 159 -33.23 58.25 29.20
C ILE A 159 -32.85 58.41 30.69
N ALA A 160 -32.27 57.36 31.30
CA ALA A 160 -31.83 57.41 32.69
C ALA A 160 -30.72 58.46 32.89
N GLN A 161 -29.78 58.56 31.93
CA GLN A 161 -28.71 59.57 31.93
C GLN A 161 -29.28 61.00 31.82
N GLU A 162 -30.22 61.26 30.90
CA GLU A 162 -30.88 62.56 30.78
C GLU A 162 -31.65 62.93 32.05
N CYS A 163 -32.39 61.97 32.63
CA CYS A 163 -33.09 62.16 33.89
C CYS A 163 -32.15 62.53 35.05
N LEU A 164 -30.98 61.90 35.12
CA LEU A 164 -29.94 62.21 36.11
C LEU A 164 -29.41 63.64 35.91
N TYR A 165 -29.03 63.97 34.66
CA TYR A 165 -28.52 65.30 34.30
C TYR A 165 -29.47 66.43 34.71
N HIS A 166 -30.77 66.28 34.46
CA HIS A 166 -31.77 67.26 34.88
C HIS A 166 -31.95 67.35 36.40
N ARG A 167 -31.82 66.23 37.14
CA ARG A 167 -31.86 66.24 38.61
C ARG A 167 -30.68 67.02 39.20
N GLU A 168 -29.48 66.80 38.67
CA GLU A 168 -28.25 67.48 39.09
C GLU A 168 -28.32 68.99 38.80
N ASN A 169 -28.81 69.38 37.61
CA ASN A 169 -28.99 70.78 37.25
C ASN A 169 -29.97 71.52 38.17
N ARG A 170 -31.06 70.86 38.62
CA ARG A 170 -31.99 71.46 39.59
C ARG A 170 -31.29 71.73 40.92
N ILE A 171 -30.55 70.76 41.45
CA ILE A 171 -29.82 70.91 42.72
C ILE A 171 -28.79 72.05 42.60
N GLY A 172 -28.03 72.10 41.51
CA GLY A 172 -27.09 73.20 41.24
C GLY A 172 -27.79 74.57 41.24
N LYS A 173 -28.95 74.68 40.57
CA LYS A 173 -29.75 75.91 40.54
C LYS A 173 -30.31 76.29 41.92
N TYR A 174 -30.79 75.31 42.70
CA TYR A 174 -31.27 75.55 44.07
C TYR A 174 -30.14 76.04 44.98
N ILE A 175 -28.95 75.45 44.89
CA ILE A 175 -27.77 75.90 45.65
C ILE A 175 -27.38 77.33 45.25
N LEU A 176 -27.36 77.65 43.95
CA LEU A 176 -27.04 78.99 43.47
C LEU A 176 -28.05 80.04 43.99
N LEU A 177 -29.34 79.71 43.94
CA LEU A 177 -30.40 80.58 44.45
C LEU A 177 -30.26 80.79 45.97
N CYS A 178 -29.96 79.74 46.74
CA CYS A 178 -29.71 79.84 48.18
C CYS A 178 -28.46 80.68 48.51
N ILE A 179 -27.41 80.61 47.70
CA ILE A 179 -26.23 81.46 47.87
C ILE A 179 -26.60 82.92 47.61
N GLU A 180 -27.37 83.20 46.56
CA GLU A 180 -27.76 84.56 46.19
C GLU A 180 -28.71 85.18 47.22
N THR A 181 -29.75 84.47 47.65
CA THR A 181 -30.64 84.95 48.72
C THR A 181 -29.88 85.18 50.03
N ARG A 182 -28.90 84.34 50.35
CA ARG A 182 -28.03 84.51 51.53
C ARG A 182 -27.08 85.71 51.40
N LYS A 183 -26.65 86.08 50.19
CA LYS A 183 -25.90 87.33 49.95
C LYS A 183 -26.81 88.55 50.13
N SER A 184 -28.02 88.52 49.58
CA SER A 184 -29.01 89.61 49.74
C SER A 184 -29.38 89.81 51.21
N LEU A 185 -29.63 88.73 51.97
CA LEU A 185 -29.87 88.79 53.42
C LEU A 185 -28.72 89.45 54.18
N ARG A 186 -27.47 89.04 53.92
CA ARG A 186 -26.29 89.67 54.56
C ARG A 186 -26.10 91.13 54.17
N MET A 187 -26.49 91.53 52.96
CA MET A 187 -26.43 92.93 52.54
C MET A 187 -27.47 93.77 53.29
N LEU A 188 -28.70 93.26 53.45
CA LEU A 188 -29.75 93.91 54.24
C LEU A 188 -29.38 94.02 55.73
N GLU A 189 -28.76 92.98 56.29
CA GLU A 189 -28.27 92.97 57.67
C GLU A 189 -27.20 94.06 57.88
N LYS A 190 -26.21 94.16 56.98
CA LYS A 190 -25.22 95.24 57.02
C LYS A 190 -25.83 96.64 56.88
N ILE A 191 -26.87 96.80 56.07
CA ILE A 191 -27.58 98.09 55.93
C ILE A 191 -28.29 98.43 57.24
N SER A 192 -28.99 97.47 57.84
CA SER A 192 -29.64 97.61 59.15
C SER A 192 -28.65 98.01 60.24
N ASP A 193 -27.51 97.33 60.33
CA ASP A 193 -26.46 97.62 61.30
C ASP A 193 -25.86 99.02 61.09
N SER A 194 -25.64 99.44 59.84
CA SER A 194 -25.15 100.79 59.50
C SER A 194 -26.16 101.91 59.76
N SER A 195 -27.46 101.60 59.78
CA SER A 195 -28.53 102.54 60.14
C SER A 195 -28.69 102.64 61.66
N LEU A 196 -28.35 101.59 62.41
CA LEU A 196 -28.33 101.60 63.87
C LEU A 196 -27.11 102.32 64.45
N GLU A 197 -25.97 102.35 63.76
CA GLU A 197 -24.77 103.11 64.18
C GLU A 197 -24.83 104.63 63.92
N LYS A 198 -25.87 105.12 63.22
CA LYS A 198 -26.03 106.55 62.87
C LYS A 198 -27.14 107.28 63.65
N ASN A 199 -27.75 106.63 64.65
CA ASN A 199 -28.66 107.22 65.64
C ASN A 199 -28.04 107.11 67.04
#